data_AF-A0A847VZU7-F1
#
_entry.id   AF-A0A847VZU7-F1
#
_cell.length_a   1.000
_cell.length_b   1.000
_cell.length_c   1.000
_cell.angle_alpha   90.00
_cell.angle_beta   90.00
_cell.angle_gamma   90.00
#
_symmetry.space_group_name_H-M   'P 1'
#
loop_
_entity.id
_entity.type
_entity.pdbx_description
1 polymer ?
#
loop_
_entity_poly.entity_id
_entity_poly.type
_entity_poly.pdbx_seq_one_letter_code
_entity_poly.pdbx_strand_id
1 'polypeptide(L)'
;MLEFKKVSLDDKIKIKEILEAEKDRGCEYTFGNIFIWSDIYATKVAFFNGGLAIRHDKNGVGYLFPVGEYNLKTAIDLLLCDAREEGDVFTIYAADKEDFSRVDDIFPGVFEFKEERDYAEYIYLSSNLINLKGKKYQKKRNHISRFLREQPNYKFCRIDESNISRVCEMNDNWNSMYDVMIKVCGKNTKLPFQLWTTFLNLILTAVLLKMRVESLPTR
;
A
#
# COMPACT_ATOMS: atom_id res chain seq x y z
N MET A 1 10.74 -3.60 25.46
CA MET A 1 11.45 -3.04 24.30
C MET A 1 10.98 -3.80 23.07
N LEU A 2 10.73 -3.11 21.96
CA LEU A 2 10.29 -3.73 20.71
C LEU A 2 11.52 -4.16 19.91
N GLU A 3 11.47 -5.33 19.30
CA GLU A 3 12.53 -5.81 18.41
C GLU A 3 12.11 -5.59 16.95
N PHE A 4 12.46 -4.42 16.41
CA PHE A 4 12.19 -4.09 15.02
C PHE A 4 13.17 -4.78 14.08
N LYS A 5 12.63 -5.50 13.10
CA LYS A 5 13.40 -6.10 12.01
C LYS A 5 12.84 -5.69 10.66
N LYS A 6 13.67 -5.70 9.61
CA LYS A 6 13.19 -5.54 8.24
C LYS A 6 12.18 -6.65 7.94
N VAL A 7 11.04 -6.27 7.36
CA VAL A 7 10.00 -7.22 6.95
C VAL A 7 10.55 -8.21 5.91
N SER A 8 10.25 -9.50 6.08
CA SER A 8 10.61 -10.54 5.11
C SER A 8 9.40 -11.32 4.63
N LEU A 9 9.60 -12.19 3.65
CA LEU A 9 8.54 -13.10 3.16
C LEU A 9 8.08 -14.11 4.22
N ASP A 10 8.96 -14.47 5.17
CA ASP A 10 8.64 -15.39 6.26
C ASP A 10 7.61 -14.77 7.23
N ASP A 11 7.53 -13.44 7.28
CA ASP A 11 6.55 -12.72 8.09
C ASP A 11 5.15 -12.70 7.48
N LYS A 12 5.00 -13.11 6.21
CA LYS A 12 3.75 -13.00 5.43
C LYS A 12 2.56 -13.60 6.14
N ILE A 13 2.69 -14.85 6.61
CA ILE A 13 1.57 -15.59 7.20
C ILE A 13 1.10 -14.87 8.47
N LYS A 14 2.03 -14.59 9.39
CA LYS A 14 1.72 -13.98 10.68
C LYS A 14 1.19 -12.55 10.55
N ILE A 15 1.79 -11.73 9.69
CA ILE A 15 1.29 -10.37 9.43
C ILE A 15 -0.12 -10.45 8.86
N LYS A 16 -0.36 -11.33 7.89
CA LYS A 16 -1.66 -11.46 7.26
C LYS A 16 -2.74 -11.91 8.27
N GLU A 17 -2.44 -12.87 9.13
CA GLU A 17 -3.36 -13.30 10.20
C GLU A 17 -3.78 -12.15 11.11
N ILE A 18 -2.83 -11.29 11.50
CA ILE A 18 -3.10 -10.10 12.33
C ILE A 18 -3.96 -9.09 11.55
N LEU A 19 -3.60 -8.80 10.29
CA LEU A 19 -4.29 -7.80 9.48
C LEU A 19 -5.71 -8.24 9.06
N GLU A 20 -5.95 -9.54 8.89
CA GLU A 20 -7.30 -10.07 8.56
C GLU A 20 -8.27 -10.01 9.75
N ALA A 21 -7.76 -9.91 10.98
CA ALA A 21 -8.58 -9.71 12.17
C ALA A 21 -9.00 -8.23 12.35
N GLU A 22 -8.28 -7.30 11.72
CA GLU A 22 -8.62 -5.89 11.70
C GLU A 22 -9.77 -5.61 10.72
N LYS A 23 -10.59 -4.61 11.04
CA LYS A 23 -11.64 -4.11 10.15
C LYS A 23 -11.25 -2.74 9.61
N ASP A 24 -11.56 -2.49 8.35
CA ASP A 24 -11.59 -1.15 7.75
C ASP A 24 -10.27 -0.35 7.85
N ARG A 25 -9.13 -1.04 7.71
CA ARG A 25 -7.81 -0.41 7.65
C ARG A 25 -7.46 0.04 6.22
N GLY A 26 -6.64 1.10 6.13
CA GLY A 26 -6.17 1.64 4.87
C GLY A 26 -5.25 0.68 4.10
N CYS A 27 -4.94 1.01 2.86
CA CYS A 27 -4.09 0.24 1.95
C CYS A 27 -2.67 -0.02 2.50
N GLU A 28 -2.17 0.83 3.41
CA GLU A 28 -0.90 0.60 4.12
C GLU A 28 -0.91 -0.73 4.90
N TYR A 29 -2.09 -1.18 5.35
CA TYR A 29 -2.29 -2.41 6.09
C TYR A 29 -2.53 -3.61 5.16
N THR A 30 -1.66 -3.75 4.15
CA THR A 30 -1.58 -4.96 3.33
C THR A 30 -0.14 -5.46 3.33
N PHE A 31 0.06 -6.78 3.47
CA PHE A 31 1.42 -7.34 3.43
C PHE A 31 2.17 -6.95 2.15
N GLY A 32 1.46 -6.89 1.01
CA GLY A 32 2.02 -6.44 -0.26
C GLY A 32 2.62 -5.04 -0.18
N ASN A 33 1.92 -4.07 0.40
CA ASN A 33 2.43 -2.70 0.55
C ASN A 33 3.57 -2.63 1.58
N ILE A 34 3.39 -3.24 2.76
CA ILE A 34 4.42 -3.28 3.82
C ILE A 34 5.73 -3.84 3.24
N PHE A 35 5.65 -4.92 2.46
CA PHE A 35 6.80 -5.60 1.89
C PHE A 35 7.42 -4.83 0.71
N ILE A 36 6.64 -4.45 -0.31
CA ILE A 36 7.18 -3.87 -1.55
C ILE A 36 7.83 -2.50 -1.31
N TRP A 37 7.30 -1.72 -0.37
CA TRP A 37 7.83 -0.40 -0.04
C TRP A 37 8.92 -0.43 1.03
N SER A 38 9.28 -1.61 1.54
CA SER A 38 10.25 -1.74 2.65
C SER A 38 11.63 -1.17 2.34
N ASP A 39 12.12 -1.31 1.11
CA ASP A 39 13.40 -0.74 0.70
C ASP A 39 13.35 0.79 0.53
N ILE A 40 12.17 1.34 0.25
CA ILE A 40 11.99 2.77 0.01
C ILE A 40 11.79 3.51 1.32
N TYR A 41 10.95 2.98 2.21
CA TYR A 41 10.63 3.59 3.50
C TYR A 41 11.48 3.06 4.66
N ALA A 42 12.43 2.16 4.38
CA ALA A 42 13.18 1.42 5.40
C ALA A 42 12.24 0.74 6.41
N THR A 43 11.16 0.13 5.90
CA THR A 43 10.08 -0.42 6.71
C THR A 43 10.55 -1.58 7.57
N LYS A 44 10.26 -1.50 8.86
CA LYS A 44 10.51 -2.54 9.86
C LYS A 44 9.21 -2.95 10.54
N VAL A 45 9.18 -4.18 11.04
CA VAL A 45 8.07 -4.74 11.82
C VAL A 45 8.57 -5.28 13.15
N ALA A 46 7.73 -5.17 14.17
CA ALA A 46 7.92 -5.81 15.47
C ALA A 46 6.60 -6.45 15.91
N PHE A 47 6.66 -7.68 16.40
CA PHE A 47 5.50 -8.37 16.98
C PHE A 47 5.55 -8.25 18.50
N PHE A 48 4.41 -7.96 19.13
CA PHE A 48 4.34 -7.79 20.59
C PHE A 48 2.94 -8.13 21.09
N ASN A 49 2.82 -8.90 22.17
CA ASN A 49 1.54 -9.13 22.88
C ASN A 49 0.28 -9.29 21.98
N GLY A 50 0.34 -10.13 20.94
CA GLY A 50 -0.79 -10.33 20.00
C GLY A 50 -0.97 -9.26 18.91
N GLY A 51 -0.16 -8.20 18.94
CA GLY A 51 -0.13 -7.11 17.98
C GLY A 51 1.13 -7.05 17.09
N LEU A 52 1.07 -6.12 16.15
CA LEU A 52 2.07 -5.79 15.15
C LEU A 52 2.30 -4.28 15.12
N ALA A 53 3.56 -3.88 15.21
CA ALA A 53 4.02 -2.52 14.99
C ALA A 53 4.73 -2.46 13.64
N ILE A 54 4.47 -1.40 12.88
CA ILE A 54 5.09 -1.13 11.59
C ILE A 54 5.75 0.24 11.70
N ARG A 55 7.03 0.32 11.35
CA ARG A 55 7.87 1.50 11.49
C ARG A 55 8.53 1.84 10.16
N HIS A 56 8.64 3.12 9.84
CA HIS A 56 9.35 3.65 8.69
C HIS A 56 10.49 4.55 9.17
N ASP A 57 11.69 4.38 8.60
CA ASP A 57 12.92 5.08 9.04
C ASP A 57 13.47 6.04 7.96
N LYS A 58 12.77 6.26 6.84
CA LYS A 58 13.31 7.02 5.69
C LYS A 58 13.61 8.49 6.00
N ASN A 59 12.73 9.16 6.75
CA ASN A 59 12.76 10.61 6.98
C ASN A 59 12.61 10.90 8.48
N GLY A 60 13.33 10.16 9.31
CA GLY A 60 13.05 10.04 10.74
C GLY A 60 12.13 8.85 11.01
N VAL A 61 11.98 8.54 12.29
CA VAL A 61 11.21 7.39 12.78
C VAL A 61 9.74 7.77 12.87
N GLY A 62 8.90 7.03 12.16
CA GLY A 62 7.46 7.12 12.33
C GLY A 62 6.79 5.77 12.22
N TYR A 63 5.60 5.66 12.78
CA TYR A 63 4.91 4.40 12.99
C TYR A 63 3.56 4.43 12.28
N LEU A 64 3.10 3.29 11.78
CA LEU A 64 1.66 3.14 11.53
C LEU A 64 0.95 2.89 12.85
N PHE A 65 -0.34 3.21 12.92
CA PHE A 65 -1.15 2.85 14.08
C PHE A 65 -1.07 1.33 14.32
N PRO A 66 -0.79 0.87 15.55
CA PRO A 66 -0.57 -0.56 15.82
C PRO A 66 -1.84 -1.38 15.56
N VAL A 67 -1.67 -2.65 15.18
CA VAL A 67 -2.79 -3.55 14.80
C VAL A 67 -2.68 -4.92 15.46
N GLY A 68 -3.81 -5.60 15.65
CA GLY A 68 -3.92 -6.88 16.33
C GLY A 68 -4.56 -6.79 17.72
N GLU A 69 -4.51 -7.91 18.45
CA GLU A 69 -5.14 -8.02 19.76
C GLU A 69 -4.13 -7.64 20.85
N TYR A 70 -4.20 -6.40 21.34
CA TYR A 70 -3.27 -5.88 22.34
C TYR A 70 -3.94 -4.85 23.27
N ASN A 71 -3.29 -4.52 24.38
CA ASN A 71 -3.67 -3.36 25.20
C ASN A 71 -3.11 -2.06 24.60
N LEU A 72 -3.99 -1.13 24.22
CA LEU A 72 -3.61 0.09 23.49
C LEU A 72 -2.60 0.95 24.26
N LYS A 73 -2.80 1.16 25.57
CA LYS A 73 -1.87 1.93 26.39
C LYS A 73 -0.46 1.34 26.32
N THR A 74 -0.34 0.02 26.53
CA THR A 74 0.94 -0.68 26.47
C THR A 74 1.58 -0.58 25.09
N ALA A 75 0.80 -0.69 24.01
CA ALA A 75 1.32 -0.55 22.65
C ALA A 75 1.91 0.85 22.40
N ILE A 76 1.17 1.90 22.77
CA ILE A 76 1.65 3.29 22.62
C ILE A 76 2.87 3.55 23.51
N ASP A 77 2.88 3.08 24.76
CA ASP A 77 4.03 3.21 25.67
C ASP A 77 5.29 2.53 25.08
N LEU A 78 5.14 1.36 24.45
CA LEU A 78 6.25 0.65 23.79
C LEU A 78 6.81 1.42 22.60
N LEU A 79 5.94 2.00 21.75
CA LEU A 79 6.38 2.79 20.59
C LEU A 79 6.98 4.14 21.01
N LEU A 80 6.46 4.77 22.07
CA LEU A 80 7.05 5.96 22.67
C LEU A 80 8.46 5.70 23.20
N CYS A 81 8.69 4.53 23.82
CA CYS A 81 10.00 4.11 24.29
C CYS A 81 10.97 3.95 23.12
N ASP A 82 10.55 3.29 22.04
CA ASP A 82 11.33 3.11 20.82
C ASP A 82 11.71 4.47 20.19
N ALA A 83 10.75 5.39 20.04
CA ALA A 83 11.01 6.71 19.47
C ALA A 83 12.01 7.53 20.31
N ARG A 84 11.92 7.43 21.64
CA ARG A 84 12.87 8.09 22.56
C ARG A 84 14.28 7.50 22.45
N GLU A 85 14.40 6.19 22.30
CA GLU A 85 15.69 5.51 22.12
C GLU A 85 16.35 5.89 20.79
N GLU A 86 15.55 6.06 19.73
CA GLU A 86 16.01 6.53 18.42
C GLU A 86 16.24 8.07 18.39
N GLY A 87 15.83 8.79 19.44
CA GLY A 87 16.02 10.23 19.59
C GLY A 87 15.12 11.08 18.68
N ASP A 88 13.97 10.55 18.26
CA ASP A 88 13.06 11.20 17.31
C ASP A 88 11.73 11.61 17.95
N VAL A 89 10.99 12.47 17.27
CA VAL A 89 9.63 12.87 17.65
C VAL A 89 8.67 11.73 17.34
N PHE A 90 8.02 11.21 18.38
CA PHE A 90 7.03 10.15 18.21
C PHE A 90 5.87 10.60 17.31
N THR A 91 5.74 9.94 16.16
CA THR A 91 4.71 10.24 15.16
C THR A 91 4.02 8.95 14.72
N ILE A 92 2.69 8.94 14.79
CA ILE A 92 1.86 7.87 14.20
C ILE A 92 1.15 8.39 12.96
N TYR A 93 1.21 7.60 11.88
CA TYR A 93 0.46 7.77 10.64
C TYR A 93 -0.68 6.75 10.53
N ALA A 94 -1.56 6.99 9.56
CA ALA A 94 -2.68 6.11 9.23
C ALA A 94 -3.63 5.82 10.42
N ALA A 95 -3.73 6.77 11.36
CA ALA A 95 -4.75 6.79 12.40
C ALA A 95 -5.93 7.67 11.97
N ASP A 96 -7.15 7.20 12.20
CA ASP A 96 -8.34 8.01 12.00
C ASP A 96 -8.76 8.74 13.28
N LYS A 97 -9.93 9.42 13.23
CA LYS A 97 -10.45 10.17 14.37
C LYS A 97 -10.85 9.27 15.54
N GLU A 98 -11.28 8.04 15.28
CA GLU A 98 -11.65 7.09 16.32
C GLU A 98 -10.41 6.53 17.01
N ASP A 99 -9.39 6.16 16.24
CA ASP A 99 -8.08 5.79 16.76
C ASP A 99 -7.48 6.90 17.63
N PHE A 100 -7.53 8.15 17.17
CA PHE A 100 -7.06 9.30 17.96
C PHE A 100 -7.85 9.48 19.25
N SER A 101 -9.18 9.41 19.21
CA SER A 101 -10.02 9.53 20.42
C SER A 101 -9.65 8.47 21.46
N ARG A 102 -9.42 7.22 21.04
CA ARG A 102 -9.02 6.12 21.93
C ARG A 102 -7.65 6.37 22.57
N VAL A 103 -6.73 7.00 21.84
CA VAL A 103 -5.41 7.37 22.38
C VAL A 103 -5.53 8.56 23.34
N ASP A 104 -6.29 9.59 23.00
CA ASP A 104 -6.47 10.78 23.84
C ASP A 104 -7.20 10.47 25.15
N ASP A 105 -8.15 9.53 25.16
CA ASP A 105 -8.80 9.04 26.38
C ASP A 105 -7.79 8.43 27.38
N ILE A 106 -6.72 7.81 26.87
CA ILE A 106 -5.67 7.18 27.67
C ILE A 106 -4.57 8.17 28.03
N PHE A 107 -4.25 9.10 27.12
CA PHE A 107 -3.17 10.07 27.21
C PHE A 107 -3.68 11.49 26.94
N PRO A 108 -4.50 12.05 27.84
CA PRO A 108 -5.27 13.26 27.58
C PRO A 108 -4.34 14.47 27.34
N GLY A 109 -4.49 15.08 26.16
CA GLY A 109 -3.75 16.29 25.78
C GLY A 109 -2.25 16.07 25.53
N VAL A 110 -1.80 14.82 25.39
CA VAL A 110 -0.40 14.48 25.13
C VAL A 110 -0.06 14.55 23.63
N PHE A 111 -1.03 14.25 22.76
CA PHE A 111 -0.83 14.15 21.32
C PHE A 111 -1.69 15.15 20.55
N GLU A 112 -1.21 15.54 19.38
CA GLU A 112 -1.96 16.34 18.41
C GLU A 112 -2.46 15.45 17.26
N PHE A 113 -3.69 15.69 16.80
CA PHE A 113 -4.22 15.07 15.59
C PHE A 113 -4.21 16.05 14.42
N LYS A 114 -3.63 15.62 13.30
CA LYS A 114 -3.62 16.39 12.06
C LYS A 114 -4.10 15.53 10.90
N GLU A 115 -5.17 15.98 10.25
CA GLU A 115 -5.67 15.35 9.02
C GLU A 115 -4.86 15.83 7.81
N GLU A 116 -4.39 14.89 6.98
CA GLU A 116 -3.68 15.20 5.74
C GLU A 116 -4.45 14.66 4.53
N ARG A 117 -5.17 15.56 3.84
CA ARG A 117 -6.11 15.21 2.77
C ARG A 117 -5.46 14.49 1.60
N ASP A 118 -4.19 14.79 1.31
CA ASP A 118 -3.45 14.18 0.20
C ASP A 118 -3.19 12.68 0.40
N TYR A 119 -3.24 12.19 1.64
CA TYR A 119 -3.09 10.77 1.99
C TYR A 119 -4.43 10.05 2.18
N ALA A 120 -5.56 10.71 1.92
CA ALA A 120 -6.87 10.10 2.10
C ALA A 120 -7.16 9.04 1.02
N GLU A 121 -7.71 7.91 1.44
CA GLU A 121 -8.02 6.80 0.56
C GLU A 121 -9.41 6.91 -0.09
N TYR A 122 -9.53 6.34 -1.30
CA TYR A 122 -10.80 6.26 -2.02
C TYR A 122 -11.41 4.87 -1.88
N ILE A 123 -12.46 4.78 -1.05
CA ILE A 123 -13.18 3.53 -0.82
C ILE A 123 -14.40 3.46 -1.75
N TYR A 124 -14.56 2.32 -2.43
CA TYR A 124 -15.68 2.05 -3.33
C TYR A 124 -16.30 0.69 -3.02
N LEU A 125 -17.63 0.61 -3.12
CA LEU A 125 -18.30 -0.69 -3.17
C LEU A 125 -17.87 -1.45 -4.43
N SER A 126 -17.36 -2.67 -4.25
CA SER A 126 -16.96 -3.56 -5.36
C SER A 126 -18.11 -3.77 -6.34
N SER A 127 -19.34 -3.96 -5.84
CA SER A 127 -20.56 -4.10 -6.64
C SER A 127 -20.82 -2.90 -7.55
N ASN A 128 -20.48 -1.68 -7.11
CA ASN A 128 -20.62 -0.48 -7.94
C ASN A 128 -19.60 -0.46 -9.08
N LEU A 129 -18.35 -0.88 -8.83
CA LEU A 129 -17.30 -0.93 -9.85
C LEU A 129 -17.50 -2.08 -10.85
N ILE A 130 -18.05 -3.21 -10.39
CA ILE A 130 -18.40 -4.35 -11.25
C ILE A 130 -19.58 -4.03 -12.16
N ASN A 131 -20.67 -3.51 -11.58
CA ASN A 131 -21.93 -3.36 -12.33
C ASN A 131 -22.07 -2.00 -13.02
N LEU A 132 -21.38 -0.97 -12.52
CA LEU A 132 -21.43 0.39 -13.03
C LEU A 132 -22.86 0.90 -13.27
N LYS A 133 -23.81 0.67 -12.34
CA LYS A 133 -25.24 0.99 -12.55
C LYS A 133 -25.58 2.48 -12.38
N GLY A 134 -26.60 2.96 -13.10
CA GLY A 134 -27.16 4.31 -12.92
C GLY A 134 -26.42 5.44 -13.66
N LYS A 135 -26.94 6.67 -13.53
CA LYS A 135 -26.47 7.87 -14.27
C LYS A 135 -25.03 8.25 -13.90
N LYS A 136 -24.64 8.10 -12.62
CA LYS A 136 -23.28 8.38 -12.11
C LYS A 136 -22.18 7.67 -12.92
N TYR A 137 -22.41 6.41 -13.31
CA TYR A 137 -21.44 5.59 -14.03
C TYR A 137 -21.61 5.57 -15.56
N GLN A 138 -22.55 6.37 -16.12
CA GLN A 138 -22.79 6.41 -17.57
C GLN A 138 -21.53 6.73 -18.37
N LYS A 139 -20.72 7.71 -17.92
CA LYS A 139 -19.46 8.06 -18.60
C LYS A 139 -18.46 6.89 -18.60
N LYS A 140 -18.37 6.11 -17.51
CA LYS A 140 -17.50 4.93 -17.44
C LYS A 140 -17.97 3.82 -18.39
N ARG A 141 -19.28 3.56 -18.47
CA ARG A 141 -19.85 2.65 -19.48
C ARG A 141 -19.54 3.10 -20.90
N ASN A 142 -19.67 4.40 -21.19
CA ASN A 142 -19.33 4.96 -22.50
C ASN A 142 -17.85 4.75 -22.86
N HIS A 143 -16.92 4.91 -21.91
CA HIS A 143 -15.50 4.62 -22.13
C HIS A 143 -15.26 3.14 -22.46
N ILE A 144 -15.90 2.23 -21.72
CA ILE A 144 -15.81 0.78 -21.99
C ILE A 144 -16.38 0.48 -23.38
N SER A 145 -17.57 0.98 -23.71
CA SER A 145 -18.17 0.76 -25.03
C SER A 145 -17.30 1.30 -26.17
N ARG A 146 -16.64 2.46 -25.98
CA ARG A 146 -15.69 2.99 -26.96
C ARG A 146 -14.48 2.08 -27.09
N PHE A 147 -13.86 1.70 -25.97
CA PHE A 147 -12.71 0.80 -25.95
C PHE A 147 -13.00 -0.53 -26.67
N LEU A 148 -14.14 -1.16 -26.40
CA LEU A 148 -14.54 -2.42 -27.03
C LEU A 148 -14.72 -2.31 -28.55
N ARG A 149 -15.18 -1.15 -29.05
CA ARG A 149 -15.29 -0.89 -30.50
C ARG A 149 -13.94 -0.65 -31.15
N GLU A 150 -13.07 0.12 -30.50
CA GLU A 150 -11.76 0.50 -31.04
C GLU A 150 -10.73 -0.63 -30.93
N GLN A 151 -10.87 -1.52 -29.95
CA GLN A 151 -9.94 -2.61 -29.67
C GLN A 151 -10.65 -3.96 -29.67
N PRO A 152 -11.26 -4.40 -30.79
CA PRO A 152 -12.10 -5.60 -30.83
C PRO A 152 -11.32 -6.89 -30.51
N ASN A 153 -9.99 -6.88 -30.69
CA ASN A 153 -9.10 -8.02 -30.46
C ASN A 153 -8.40 -7.99 -29.10
N TYR A 154 -8.87 -7.16 -28.14
CA TYR A 154 -8.27 -7.11 -26.81
C TYR A 154 -8.36 -8.46 -26.10
N LYS A 155 -7.38 -8.75 -25.25
CA LYS A 155 -7.41 -9.92 -24.37
C LYS A 155 -7.12 -9.50 -22.94
N PHE A 156 -7.95 -10.00 -22.03
CA PHE A 156 -7.72 -9.90 -20.60
C PHE A 156 -7.04 -11.18 -20.12
N CYS A 157 -5.82 -11.06 -19.63
CA CYS A 157 -5.00 -12.18 -19.18
C CYS A 157 -4.70 -12.03 -17.69
N ARG A 158 -4.77 -13.12 -16.92
CA ARG A 158 -4.19 -13.12 -15.57
C ARG A 158 -2.68 -12.96 -15.68
N ILE A 159 -2.09 -12.23 -14.73
CA ILE A 159 -0.64 -12.15 -14.67
C ILE A 159 -0.11 -13.45 -14.08
N ASP A 160 0.89 -14.01 -14.74
CA ASP A 160 1.59 -15.24 -14.34
C ASP A 160 3.04 -15.20 -14.83
N GLU A 161 3.81 -16.24 -14.51
CA GLU A 161 5.22 -16.37 -14.90
C GLU A 161 5.44 -16.28 -16.42
N SER A 162 4.46 -16.67 -17.24
CA SER A 162 4.59 -16.65 -18.70
C SER A 162 4.50 -15.25 -19.30
N ASN A 163 3.94 -14.28 -18.55
CA ASN A 163 3.67 -12.94 -19.07
C ASN A 163 4.21 -11.77 -18.23
N ILE A 164 4.80 -12.05 -17.06
CA ILE A 164 5.39 -11.03 -16.18
C ILE A 164 6.46 -10.18 -16.87
N SER A 165 7.29 -10.74 -17.75
CA SER A 165 8.30 -9.97 -18.50
C SER A 165 7.69 -8.79 -19.27
N ARG A 166 6.47 -8.95 -19.81
CA ARG A 166 5.74 -7.89 -20.51
C ARG A 166 5.21 -6.81 -19.58
N VAL A 167 4.83 -7.17 -18.35
CA VAL A 167 4.38 -6.21 -17.34
C VAL A 167 5.56 -5.34 -16.92
N CYS A 168 6.72 -5.95 -16.69
CA CYS A 168 7.96 -5.24 -16.37
C CYS A 168 8.39 -4.31 -17.51
N GLU A 169 8.34 -4.78 -18.77
CA GLU A 169 8.65 -3.96 -19.94
C GLU A 169 7.70 -2.75 -20.08
N MET A 170 6.39 -2.96 -19.90
CA MET A 170 5.41 -1.88 -19.93
C MET A 170 5.70 -0.84 -18.84
N ASN A 171 6.01 -1.28 -17.62
CA ASN A 171 6.32 -0.38 -16.51
C ASN A 171 7.63 0.39 -16.73
N ASP A 172 8.66 -0.26 -17.26
CA ASP A 172 9.94 0.37 -17.62
C ASP A 172 9.74 1.45 -18.68
N ASN A 173 8.99 1.15 -19.74
CA ASN A 173 8.65 2.12 -20.78
C ASN A 173 7.87 3.31 -20.21
N TRP A 174 6.88 3.05 -19.36
CA TRP A 174 6.10 4.10 -18.71
C TRP A 174 6.98 4.98 -17.81
N ASN A 175 7.89 4.39 -17.03
CA ASN A 175 8.83 5.13 -16.21
C ASN A 175 9.76 6.01 -17.07
N SER A 176 10.28 5.51 -18.19
CA SER A 176 11.12 6.29 -19.10
C SER A 176 10.40 7.47 -19.77
N MET A 177 9.07 7.38 -19.95
CA MET A 177 8.28 8.46 -20.53
C MET A 177 7.96 9.58 -19.53
N TYR A 178 7.85 9.26 -18.24
CA TYR A 178 7.25 10.15 -17.25
C TYR A 178 8.12 10.39 -16.00
N ASP A 179 9.33 9.83 -15.94
CA ASP A 179 10.28 9.94 -14.83
C ASP A 179 9.65 9.59 -13.47
N VAL A 180 8.80 8.56 -13.46
CA VAL A 180 7.94 8.21 -12.33
C VAL A 180 8.76 7.90 -11.10
N MET A 181 9.79 7.08 -11.24
CA MET A 181 10.62 6.63 -10.12
C MET A 181 11.48 7.78 -9.58
N ILE A 182 11.87 8.75 -10.42
CA ILE A 182 12.50 9.98 -9.93
C ILE A 182 11.52 10.76 -9.06
N LYS A 183 10.27 10.92 -9.51
CA LYS A 183 9.23 11.63 -8.77
C LYS A 183 8.86 10.94 -7.44
N VAL A 184 8.86 9.61 -7.41
CA VAL A 184 8.45 8.82 -6.24
C VAL A 184 9.61 8.59 -5.27
N CYS A 185 10.78 8.23 -5.79
CA CYS A 185 11.92 7.80 -4.98
C CYS A 185 13.03 8.85 -4.86
N GLY A 186 12.95 9.97 -5.59
CA GLY A 186 14.03 10.95 -5.69
C GLY A 186 15.23 10.48 -6.51
N LYS A 187 15.15 9.28 -7.11
CA LYS A 187 16.24 8.65 -7.88
C LYS A 187 15.67 7.84 -9.04
N ASN A 188 16.41 7.79 -10.14
CA ASN A 188 16.04 6.96 -11.28
C ASN A 188 16.38 5.51 -10.99
N THR A 189 15.46 4.80 -10.33
CA THR A 189 15.62 3.39 -9.99
C THR A 189 14.56 2.56 -10.66
N LYS A 190 14.97 1.42 -11.22
CA LYS A 190 14.03 0.36 -11.58
C LYS A 190 13.76 -0.48 -10.35
N LEU A 191 12.49 -0.81 -10.09
CA LEU A 191 12.17 -1.92 -9.19
C LEU A 191 12.75 -3.20 -9.83
N PRO A 192 13.63 -3.94 -9.15
CA PRO A 192 14.20 -5.18 -9.67
C PRO A 192 13.11 -6.12 -10.16
N PHE A 193 13.36 -6.82 -11.28
CA PHE A 193 12.45 -7.84 -11.81
C PHE A 193 12.03 -8.86 -10.73
N GLN A 194 12.96 -9.21 -9.83
CA GLN A 194 12.72 -10.11 -8.69
C GLN A 194 11.74 -9.54 -7.66
N LEU A 195 11.72 -8.22 -7.46
CA LEU A 195 10.71 -7.57 -6.60
C LEU A 195 9.35 -7.57 -7.27
N TRP A 196 9.28 -7.42 -8.60
CA TRP A 196 8.02 -7.54 -9.35
C TRP A 196 7.44 -8.95 -9.32
N THR A 197 8.26 -9.98 -9.57
CA THR A 197 7.80 -11.38 -9.49
C THR A 197 7.39 -11.75 -8.07
N THR A 198 8.16 -11.30 -7.07
CA THR A 198 7.81 -11.49 -5.66
C THR A 198 6.49 -10.80 -5.34
N PHE A 199 6.33 -9.52 -5.70
CA PHE A 199 5.10 -8.76 -5.46
C PHE A 199 3.87 -9.40 -6.09
N LEU A 200 3.97 -9.94 -7.30
CA LEU A 200 2.85 -10.64 -7.93
C LEU A 200 2.52 -11.97 -7.25
N ASN A 201 3.51 -12.66 -6.69
CA ASN A 201 3.26 -13.82 -5.82
C ASN A 201 2.66 -13.41 -4.46
N LEU A 202 2.74 -12.11 -4.09
CA LEU A 202 2.11 -11.56 -2.90
C LEU A 202 0.69 -11.06 -3.15
N ILE A 203 0.41 -10.47 -4.32
CA ILE A 203 -0.94 -10.04 -4.69
C ILE A 203 -1.74 -11.25 -5.20
N LEU A 204 -2.86 -11.55 -4.56
CA LEU A 204 -3.67 -12.74 -4.87
C LEU A 204 -4.20 -12.79 -6.32
N THR A 205 -4.44 -11.64 -6.96
CA THR A 205 -4.89 -11.57 -8.36
C THR A 205 -4.52 -10.25 -9.01
N ALA A 206 -3.80 -10.29 -10.13
CA ALA A 206 -3.56 -9.15 -11.01
C ALA A 206 -3.76 -9.52 -12.48
N VAL A 207 -4.00 -8.54 -13.33
CA VAL A 207 -4.49 -8.75 -14.70
C VAL A 207 -3.78 -7.82 -15.68
N LEU A 208 -3.42 -8.36 -16.84
CA LEU A 208 -2.81 -7.66 -17.96
C LEU A 208 -3.85 -7.50 -19.07
N LEU A 209 -4.00 -6.27 -19.57
CA LEU A 209 -4.82 -5.97 -20.74
C LEU A 209 -3.92 -5.92 -21.98
N LYS A 210 -4.01 -6.94 -22.84
CA LYS A 210 -3.27 -6.99 -24.10
C LYS A 210 -4.11 -6.39 -25.23
N MET A 211 -3.55 -5.43 -25.95
CA MET A 211 -4.14 -4.82 -27.14
C MET A 211 -3.15 -4.80 -28.30
N ARG A 212 -3.67 -4.72 -29.52
CA ARG A 212 -2.83 -4.53 -30.71
C ARG A 212 -2.59 -3.04 -30.86
N VAL A 213 -1.36 -2.59 -30.69
CA VAL A 213 -0.98 -1.21 -31.01
C VAL A 213 -0.69 -1.18 -32.51
N GLU A 214 -1.70 -0.88 -33.32
CA GLU A 214 -1.44 -0.32 -34.65
C GLU A 214 -0.90 1.09 -34.38
N SER A 215 0.31 1.37 -34.89
CA SER A 215 1.15 2.55 -34.62
C SER A 215 0.38 3.72 -34.00
N LEU A 216 0.73 4.10 -32.76
CA LEU A 216 0.24 5.35 -32.17
C LEU A 216 0.51 6.47 -33.17
N PRO A 217 -0.49 7.30 -33.54
CA PRO A 217 -0.20 8.48 -34.33
C PRO A 217 0.81 9.31 -33.54
N THR A 218 1.99 9.50 -34.13
CA THR A 218 2.99 10.46 -33.66
C THR A 218 2.28 11.79 -33.46
N ARG A 219 2.26 12.27 -32.21
CA ARG A 219 1.82 13.62 -31.89
C ARG A 219 2.85 14.63 -32.34
#